data_AF-A0AAW2N520-F1
#
_entry.id   AF-A0AAW2N520-F1
#
_cell.length_a   1.000
_cell.length_b   1.000
_cell.length_c   1.000
_cell.angle_alpha   90.00
_cell.angle_beta   90.00
_cell.angle_gamma   90.00
#
_symmetry.space_group_name_H-M   'P 1'
#
loop_
_entity.id
_entity.type
_entity.pdbx_description
1 polymer ?
#
loop_
_entity_poly.entity_id
_entity_poly.type
_entity_poly.pdbx_seq_one_letter_code
_entity_poly.pdbx_strand_id
1 'polypeptide(L)'
;MYGIAVAALGMLSTIATGLAIDAYGPISDNAGGIAEMAGMSHSIRERTDALDAAGNTTAAIGKGFAIGSAALVSLALFAMTMKSVGSAALKMVEEVRRQFNTIPGLMEGTAKPDYANCVKISTDASIKEMIPPGALVMLTPLIVGIFFGVETLSGVLAGALVSGVQIAISASNTGGAWDNAKKYIEAGASDHARALGPKGSAAHKAAVIGDTVGDPLKDTSGPSLNILIKLMAVESLVFAPFFAAHGGLLFKIF
;
A
#
# COMPACT_ATOMS: atom_id res chain seq x y z
N MET A 1 26.69 12.56 -8.41
CA MET A 1 25.57 12.95 -7.52
C MET A 1 24.62 13.97 -8.15
N TYR A 2 25.07 15.17 -8.56
CA TYR A 2 24.20 16.19 -9.18
C TYR A 2 23.38 15.66 -10.38
N GLY A 3 24.01 15.00 -11.35
CA GLY A 3 23.29 14.42 -12.50
C GLY A 3 22.24 13.36 -12.14
N ILE A 4 22.50 12.55 -11.10
CA ILE A 4 21.52 11.56 -10.60
C ILE A 4 20.33 12.27 -9.94
N ALA A 5 20.58 13.33 -9.16
CA ALA A 5 19.53 14.14 -8.54
C ALA A 5 18.68 14.87 -9.59
N VAL A 6 19.31 15.44 -10.63
CA VAL A 6 18.60 16.09 -11.74
C VAL A 6 17.84 15.06 -12.59
N ALA A 7 18.36 13.84 -12.77
CA ALA A 7 17.63 12.75 -13.44
C ALA A 7 16.39 12.32 -12.63
N ALA A 8 16.50 12.22 -11.31
CA ALA A 8 15.36 11.96 -10.42
C ALA A 8 14.31 13.09 -10.49
N LEU A 9 14.76 14.35 -10.50
CA LEU A 9 13.88 15.50 -10.72
C LEU A 9 13.24 15.47 -12.12
N GLY A 10 13.99 15.05 -13.14
CA GLY A 10 13.50 14.88 -14.51
C GLY A 10 12.38 13.84 -14.60
N MET A 11 12.49 12.72 -13.89
CA MET A 11 11.43 11.72 -13.77
C MET A 11 10.16 12.28 -13.11
N LEU A 12 10.32 13.20 -12.15
CA LEU A 12 9.21 13.89 -11.47
C LEU A 12 8.87 15.25 -12.12
N SER A 13 9.44 15.60 -13.27
CA SER A 13 9.22 16.92 -13.89
C SER A 13 7.78 17.11 -14.35
N THR A 14 7.08 16.00 -14.61
CA THR A 14 5.66 15.94 -15.00
C THR A 14 4.76 15.51 -13.82
N ILE A 15 5.21 15.71 -12.57
CA ILE A 15 4.49 15.28 -11.36
C ILE A 15 3.05 15.77 -11.28
N ALA A 16 2.74 16.96 -11.80
CA ALA A 16 1.36 17.46 -11.83
C ALA A 16 0.43 16.55 -12.65
N THR A 17 0.87 16.13 -13.84
CA THR A 17 0.13 15.18 -14.69
C THR A 17 0.09 13.80 -14.04
N GLY A 18 1.22 13.34 -13.48
CA GLY A 18 1.29 12.07 -12.77
C GLY A 18 0.31 11.99 -11.59
N LEU A 19 0.26 13.03 -10.75
CA LEU A 19 -0.69 13.13 -9.64
C LEU A 19 -2.14 13.22 -10.13
N ALA A 20 -2.40 13.90 -11.25
CA ALA A 20 -3.75 14.01 -11.80
C ALA A 20 -4.30 12.63 -12.22
N ILE A 21 -3.48 11.80 -12.90
CA ILE A 21 -3.91 10.47 -13.34
C ILE A 21 -3.97 9.45 -12.18
N ASP A 22 -3.15 9.63 -11.15
CA ASP A 22 -3.16 8.78 -9.95
C ASP A 22 -4.39 9.10 -9.07
N ALA A 23 -4.60 10.38 -8.75
CA ALA A 23 -5.75 10.84 -7.95
C ALA A 23 -7.10 10.56 -8.62
N TYR A 24 -7.14 10.48 -9.95
CA TYR A 24 -8.32 10.06 -10.70
C TYR A 24 -8.84 8.67 -10.29
N GLY A 25 -7.96 7.74 -9.90
CA GLY A 25 -8.34 6.37 -9.53
C GLY A 25 -9.24 6.32 -8.29
N PRO A 26 -8.77 6.76 -7.11
CA PRO A 26 -9.59 6.77 -5.89
C PRO A 26 -10.87 7.61 -5.98
N ILE A 27 -10.90 8.64 -6.84
CA ILE A 27 -12.12 9.40 -7.13
C ILE A 27 -13.15 8.51 -7.86
N SER A 28 -12.68 7.75 -8.85
CA SER A 28 -13.52 6.84 -9.65
C SER A 28 -14.03 5.65 -8.82
N ASP A 29 -13.20 5.09 -7.94
CA ASP A 29 -13.59 4.04 -6.99
C ASP A 29 -14.72 4.52 -6.06
N ASN A 30 -14.54 5.68 -5.42
CA ASN A 30 -15.58 6.28 -4.58
C ASN A 30 -16.87 6.57 -5.36
N ALA A 31 -16.77 7.02 -6.61
CA ALA A 31 -17.94 7.23 -7.45
C ALA A 31 -18.73 5.92 -7.67
N GLY A 32 -18.03 4.81 -7.89
CA GLY A 32 -18.65 3.49 -7.97
C GLY A 32 -19.29 3.07 -6.65
N GLY A 33 -18.60 3.25 -5.53
CA GLY A 33 -19.14 2.96 -4.20
C GLY A 33 -20.41 3.74 -3.88
N ILE A 34 -20.43 5.05 -4.19
CA ILE A 34 -21.61 5.91 -4.02
C ILE A 34 -22.77 5.43 -4.90
N ALA A 35 -22.50 5.07 -6.16
CA ALA A 35 -23.53 4.59 -7.08
C ALA A 35 -24.22 3.31 -6.56
N GLU A 36 -23.44 2.38 -5.99
CA GLU A 36 -23.95 1.15 -5.38
C GLU A 36 -24.77 1.45 -4.12
N MET A 37 -24.23 2.26 -3.20
CA MET A 37 -24.90 2.62 -1.94
C MET A 37 -26.19 3.42 -2.15
N ALA A 38 -26.29 4.18 -3.24
CA ALA A 38 -27.47 4.95 -3.61
C ALA A 38 -28.50 4.12 -4.41
N GLY A 39 -28.23 2.84 -4.72
CA GLY A 39 -29.13 1.99 -5.49
C GLY A 39 -29.33 2.46 -6.93
N MET A 40 -28.31 3.08 -7.54
CA MET A 40 -28.38 3.56 -8.92
C MET A 40 -28.42 2.39 -9.92
N SER A 41 -28.71 2.68 -11.20
CA SER A 41 -28.84 1.64 -12.22
C SER A 41 -27.53 0.90 -12.48
N HIS A 42 -27.61 -0.38 -12.85
CA HIS A 42 -26.46 -1.24 -13.16
C HIS A 42 -25.54 -0.63 -14.24
N SER A 43 -26.11 0.07 -15.22
CA SER A 43 -25.36 0.78 -16.26
C SER A 43 -24.45 1.90 -15.73
N ILE A 44 -24.76 2.49 -14.57
CA ILE A 44 -23.89 3.47 -13.90
C ILE A 44 -22.72 2.74 -13.25
N ARG A 45 -22.99 1.61 -12.58
CA ARG A 45 -21.95 0.79 -11.95
C ARG A 45 -20.96 0.22 -12.97
N GLU A 46 -21.44 -0.25 -14.12
CA GLU A 46 -20.59 -0.71 -15.24
C GLU A 46 -19.63 0.38 -15.72
N ARG A 47 -20.11 1.63 -15.83
CA ARG A 47 -19.26 2.77 -16.21
C ARG A 47 -18.21 3.04 -15.15
N THR A 48 -18.59 3.10 -13.88
CA THR A 48 -17.64 3.37 -12.79
C THR A 48 -16.62 2.24 -12.62
N ASP A 49 -17.02 0.97 -12.79
CA ASP A 49 -16.10 -0.17 -12.72
C ASP A 49 -15.05 -0.12 -13.85
N ALA A 50 -15.41 0.38 -15.03
CA ALA A 50 -14.44 0.61 -16.11
C ALA A 50 -13.44 1.73 -15.78
N LEU A 51 -13.90 2.82 -15.16
CA LEU A 51 -13.03 3.93 -14.72
C LEU A 51 -12.10 3.48 -13.59
N ASP A 52 -12.60 2.70 -12.65
CA ASP A 52 -11.87 2.14 -11.51
C ASP A 52 -10.74 1.19 -11.96
N ALA A 53 -11.01 0.29 -12.91
CA ALA A 53 -9.98 -0.59 -13.49
C ALA A 53 -8.84 0.20 -14.17
N ALA A 54 -9.16 1.32 -14.82
CA ALA A 54 -8.14 2.24 -15.33
C ALA A 54 -7.36 2.91 -14.19
N GLY A 55 -8.06 3.35 -13.14
CA GLY A 55 -7.49 3.90 -11.91
C GLY A 55 -6.49 2.96 -11.22
N ASN A 56 -6.80 1.67 -11.12
CA ASN A 56 -5.90 0.66 -10.57
C ASN A 56 -4.57 0.58 -11.34
N THR A 57 -4.64 0.78 -12.66
CA THR A 57 -3.46 0.80 -13.53
C THR A 57 -2.66 2.09 -13.32
N THR A 58 -3.32 3.25 -13.23
CA THR A 58 -2.63 4.53 -13.00
C THR A 58 -2.00 4.60 -11.62
N ALA A 59 -2.64 4.03 -10.60
CA ALA A 59 -2.07 3.89 -9.25
C ALA A 59 -0.81 3.02 -9.24
N ALA A 60 -0.79 1.90 -9.97
CA ALA A 60 0.40 1.07 -10.13
C ALA A 60 1.54 1.84 -10.85
N ILE A 61 1.21 2.64 -11.87
CA ILE A 61 2.18 3.50 -12.56
C ILE A 61 2.74 4.56 -11.57
N GLY A 62 1.89 5.23 -10.80
CA GLY A 62 2.30 6.20 -9.78
C GLY A 62 3.26 5.59 -8.75
N LYS A 63 2.96 4.37 -8.28
CA LYS A 63 3.83 3.58 -7.40
C LYS A 63 5.18 3.26 -8.08
N GLY A 64 5.17 2.89 -9.36
CA GLY A 64 6.39 2.65 -10.14
C GLY A 64 7.32 3.88 -10.25
N PHE A 65 6.76 5.07 -10.46
CA PHE A 65 7.52 6.34 -10.43
C PHE A 65 8.09 6.65 -9.04
N ALA A 66 7.44 6.15 -7.99
CA ALA A 66 7.86 6.41 -6.63
C ALA A 66 9.06 5.53 -6.22
N ILE A 67 9.13 4.26 -6.61
CA ILE A 67 9.95 3.25 -5.92
C ILE A 67 11.46 3.31 -6.24
N GLY A 68 12.25 3.45 -5.18
CA GLY A 68 13.64 3.04 -5.10
C GLY A 68 13.95 2.66 -3.66
N SER A 69 14.18 1.35 -3.43
CA SER A 69 15.40 0.73 -2.88
C SER A 69 15.63 0.46 -1.33
N ALA A 70 15.57 -0.78 -0.76
CA ALA A 70 16.22 -1.31 0.50
C ALA A 70 16.08 -2.80 0.99
N ALA A 71 17.04 -3.53 1.56
CA ALA A 71 16.89 -5.00 1.84
C ALA A 71 16.19 -5.45 3.13
N LEU A 72 16.93 -5.50 4.23
CA LEU A 72 16.47 -6.16 5.46
C LEU A 72 15.50 -5.27 6.25
N VAL A 73 15.77 -3.96 6.29
CA VAL A 73 14.87 -2.98 6.90
C VAL A 73 13.54 -2.93 6.13
N SER A 74 13.57 -3.09 4.80
CA SER A 74 12.34 -3.23 4.01
C SER A 74 11.59 -4.50 4.31
N LEU A 75 12.28 -5.64 4.45
CA LEU A 75 11.61 -6.88 4.80
C LEU A 75 10.96 -6.79 6.18
N ALA A 76 11.63 -6.15 7.14
CA ALA A 76 11.08 -5.91 8.46
C ALA A 76 9.86 -4.98 8.43
N LEU A 77 9.94 -3.85 7.70
CA LEU A 77 8.78 -2.97 7.53
C LEU A 77 7.62 -3.71 6.88
N PHE A 78 7.89 -4.40 5.77
CA PHE A 78 6.90 -5.17 5.02
C PHE A 78 6.22 -6.22 5.89
N ALA A 79 6.98 -6.97 6.69
CA ALA A 79 6.43 -7.96 7.60
C ALA A 79 5.55 -7.34 8.68
N MET A 80 5.97 -6.21 9.26
CA MET A 80 5.18 -5.49 10.27
C MET A 80 3.87 -4.97 9.68
N THR A 81 3.91 -4.29 8.54
CA THR A 81 2.71 -3.72 7.91
C THR A 81 1.74 -4.79 7.45
N MET A 82 2.23 -5.89 6.85
CA MET A 82 1.39 -7.03 6.47
C MET A 82 0.70 -7.66 7.69
N LYS A 83 1.44 -7.83 8.79
CA LYS A 83 0.88 -8.38 10.03
C LYS A 83 -0.18 -7.46 10.64
N SER A 84 0.08 -6.15 10.67
CA SER A 84 -0.85 -5.15 11.21
C SER A 84 -2.15 -5.11 10.42
N VAL A 85 -2.09 -5.09 9.08
CA VAL A 85 -3.30 -5.16 8.24
C VAL A 85 -4.02 -6.49 8.41
N GLY A 86 -3.30 -7.62 8.42
CA GLY A 86 -3.91 -8.94 8.62
C GLY A 86 -4.67 -9.05 9.96
N SER A 87 -4.10 -8.50 11.04
CA SER A 87 -4.79 -8.47 12.34
C SER A 87 -6.01 -7.56 12.35
N ALA A 88 -5.92 -6.37 11.72
CA ALA A 88 -7.05 -5.44 11.61
C ALA A 88 -8.18 -6.01 10.74
N ALA A 89 -7.83 -6.63 9.61
CA ALA A 89 -8.77 -7.27 8.70
C ALA A 89 -9.51 -8.43 9.36
N LEU A 90 -8.83 -9.24 10.17
CA LEU A 90 -9.47 -10.32 10.92
C LEU A 90 -10.54 -9.79 11.88
N LYS A 91 -10.25 -8.72 12.63
CA LYS A 91 -11.23 -8.05 13.49
C LYS A 91 -12.40 -7.46 12.69
N MET A 92 -12.12 -6.88 11.52
CA MET A 92 -13.15 -6.36 10.63
C MET A 92 -14.09 -7.48 10.15
N VAL A 93 -13.54 -8.64 9.76
CA VAL A 93 -14.33 -9.81 9.35
C VAL A 93 -15.21 -10.32 10.48
N GLU A 94 -14.67 -10.40 11.70
CA GLU A 94 -15.43 -10.81 12.89
C GLU A 94 -16.59 -9.84 13.18
N GLU A 95 -16.34 -8.52 13.11
CA GLU A 95 -17.37 -7.50 13.35
C GLU A 95 -18.46 -7.50 12.27
N VAL A 96 -18.08 -7.57 10.99
CA VAL A 96 -19.05 -7.64 9.88
C VAL A 96 -19.90 -8.91 9.99
N ARG A 97 -19.29 -10.05 10.33
CA ARG A 97 -20.03 -11.30 10.60
C ARG A 97 -20.96 -11.16 11.79
N ARG A 98 -20.52 -10.52 12.88
CA ARG A 98 -21.35 -10.27 14.05
C ARG A 98 -22.59 -9.47 13.67
N GLN A 99 -22.45 -8.39 12.91
CA GLN A 99 -23.58 -7.57 12.46
C GLN A 99 -24.56 -8.39 11.61
N PHE A 100 -24.08 -9.10 10.60
CA PHE A 100 -24.93 -9.94 9.73
C PHE A 100 -25.65 -11.06 10.48
N ASN A 101 -25.03 -11.65 11.50
CA ASN A 101 -25.60 -12.77 12.24
C ASN A 101 -26.53 -12.35 13.38
N THR A 102 -26.40 -11.12 13.90
CA THR A 102 -27.07 -10.71 15.15
C THR A 102 -28.06 -9.56 14.99
N ILE A 103 -27.96 -8.74 13.94
CA ILE A 103 -28.89 -7.63 13.69
C ILE A 103 -30.04 -8.13 12.81
N PRO A 104 -31.27 -8.29 13.34
CA PRO A 104 -32.40 -8.78 12.56
C PRO A 104 -32.76 -7.77 11.47
N GLY A 105 -33.04 -8.26 10.26
CA GLY A 105 -33.44 -7.41 9.13
C GLY A 105 -32.28 -6.81 8.34
N LEU A 106 -31.01 -7.05 8.73
CA LEU A 106 -29.85 -6.46 8.06
C LEU A 106 -29.59 -7.08 6.68
N MET A 107 -29.62 -8.41 6.58
CA MET A 107 -29.45 -9.13 5.30
C MET A 107 -30.63 -8.89 4.36
N GLU A 108 -31.81 -8.65 4.93
CA GLU A 108 -33.04 -8.33 4.20
C GLU A 108 -33.10 -6.87 3.76
N GLY A 109 -32.14 -6.03 4.17
CA GLY A 109 -32.07 -4.60 3.80
C GLY A 109 -33.08 -3.72 4.52
N THR A 110 -33.71 -4.21 5.59
CA THR A 110 -34.72 -3.48 6.38
C THR A 110 -34.14 -2.78 7.61
N ALA A 111 -32.99 -3.25 8.10
CA ALA A 111 -32.22 -2.62 9.18
C ALA A 111 -30.96 -1.95 8.64
N LYS A 112 -30.51 -0.88 9.31
CA LYS A 112 -29.25 -0.20 8.95
C LYS A 112 -28.07 -0.86 9.68
N PRO A 113 -26.92 -1.07 9.00
CA PRO A 113 -25.71 -1.54 9.65
C PRO A 113 -25.09 -0.45 10.54
N ASP A 114 -24.23 -0.89 11.46
CA ASP A 114 -23.42 0.00 12.29
C ASP A 114 -22.07 0.25 11.62
N TYR A 115 -22.00 1.32 10.83
CA TYR A 115 -20.77 1.74 10.17
C TYR A 115 -19.71 2.26 11.16
N ALA A 116 -20.11 2.84 12.29
CA ALA A 116 -19.21 3.51 13.22
C ALA A 116 -18.24 2.52 13.88
N ASN A 117 -18.71 1.30 14.18
CA ASN A 117 -17.85 0.27 14.75
C ASN A 117 -16.77 -0.22 13.77
N CYS A 118 -17.11 -0.39 12.48
CA CYS A 118 -16.11 -0.71 11.46
C CYS A 118 -15.06 0.41 11.34
N VAL A 119 -15.49 1.68 11.31
CA VAL A 119 -14.60 2.85 11.30
C VAL A 119 -13.69 2.88 12.53
N LYS A 120 -14.23 2.56 13.71
CA LYS A 120 -13.45 2.52 14.96
C LYS A 120 -12.35 1.45 14.91
N ILE A 121 -12.65 0.25 14.41
CA ILE A 121 -11.66 -0.84 14.32
C ILE A 121 -10.47 -0.44 13.44
N SER A 122 -10.73 0.12 12.25
CA SER A 122 -9.64 0.56 11.36
C SER A 122 -8.89 1.76 11.91
N THR A 123 -9.58 2.70 12.57
CA THR A 123 -8.96 3.87 13.21
C THR A 123 -8.03 3.48 14.35
N ASP A 124 -8.49 2.66 15.29
CA ASP A 124 -7.68 2.22 16.44
C ASP A 124 -6.46 1.41 16.00
N ALA A 125 -6.66 0.53 15.00
CA ALA A 125 -5.58 -0.28 14.46
C ALA A 125 -4.54 0.59 13.74
N SER A 126 -4.95 1.47 12.83
CA SER A 126 -4.03 2.32 12.07
C SER A 126 -3.16 3.21 12.96
N ILE A 127 -3.76 3.91 13.94
CA ILE A 127 -3.02 4.81 14.84
C ILE A 127 -2.03 4.05 15.72
N LYS A 128 -2.40 2.88 16.23
CA LYS A 128 -1.51 2.08 17.08
C LYS A 128 -0.38 1.43 16.28
N GLU A 129 -0.72 0.84 15.15
CA GLU A 129 0.19 -0.03 14.38
C GLU A 129 1.12 0.75 13.44
N MET A 130 0.87 2.03 13.17
CA MET A 130 1.81 2.86 12.40
C MET A 130 3.08 3.24 13.18
N ILE A 131 3.04 3.18 14.52
CA ILE A 131 4.17 3.62 15.37
C ILE A 131 5.40 2.73 15.19
N PRO A 132 5.33 1.38 15.25
CA PRO A 132 6.53 0.54 15.12
C PRO A 132 7.22 0.64 13.75
N PRO A 133 6.52 0.59 12.60
CA PRO A 133 7.14 0.84 11.30
C PRO A 133 7.79 2.23 11.20
N GLY A 134 7.12 3.27 11.69
CA GLY A 134 7.68 4.62 11.72
C GLY A 134 8.94 4.71 12.58
N ALA A 135 8.91 4.13 13.78
CA ALA A 135 10.06 4.08 14.68
C ALA A 135 11.22 3.28 14.06
N LEU A 136 10.96 2.17 13.37
CA LEU A 136 12.01 1.42 12.67
C LEU A 136 12.75 2.30 11.67
N VAL A 137 12.01 3.05 10.84
CA VAL A 137 12.60 3.89 9.80
C VAL A 137 13.40 5.04 10.40
N MET A 138 12.84 5.77 11.36
CA MET A 138 13.49 6.92 12.00
C MET A 138 14.69 6.52 12.87
N LEU A 139 14.56 5.44 13.64
CA LEU A 139 15.62 5.05 14.58
C LEU A 139 16.78 4.34 13.88
N THR A 140 16.59 3.77 12.69
CA THR A 140 17.65 3.02 12.00
C THR A 140 18.87 3.91 11.69
N PRO A 141 18.75 5.07 11.00
CA PRO A 141 19.88 5.96 10.77
C PRO A 141 20.54 6.44 12.07
N LEU A 142 19.74 6.78 13.07
CA LEU A 142 20.23 7.28 14.37
C LEU A 142 21.04 6.20 15.11
N ILE A 143 20.50 5.00 15.27
CA ILE A 143 21.16 3.90 15.97
C ILE A 143 22.41 3.47 15.21
N VAL A 144 22.31 3.25 13.89
CA VAL A 144 23.45 2.79 13.09
C VAL A 144 24.54 3.87 13.05
N GLY A 145 24.18 5.13 12.81
CA GLY A 145 25.12 6.25 12.78
C GLY A 145 25.83 6.48 14.12
N ILE A 146 25.09 6.46 15.23
CA ILE A 146 25.66 6.69 16.58
C ILE A 146 26.57 5.54 17.01
N PHE A 147 26.12 4.28 16.87
CA PHE A 147 26.86 3.16 17.41
C PHE A 147 27.93 2.60 16.46
N PHE A 148 27.65 2.57 15.16
CA PHE A 148 28.47 1.88 14.15
C PHE A 148 29.11 2.81 13.10
N GLY A 149 28.79 4.10 13.12
CA GLY A 149 29.45 5.11 12.29
C GLY A 149 28.95 5.15 10.84
N VAL A 150 29.56 6.06 10.07
CA VAL A 150 29.08 6.46 8.73
C VAL A 150 29.35 5.41 7.66
N GLU A 151 30.39 4.58 7.81
CA GLU A 151 30.74 3.51 6.89
C GLU A 151 29.69 2.41 6.93
N THR A 152 29.31 1.99 8.14
CA THR A 152 28.24 1.00 8.35
C THR A 152 26.90 1.55 7.88
N LEU A 153 26.60 2.81 8.21
CA LEU A 153 25.39 3.49 7.74
C LEU A 153 25.33 3.55 6.21
N SER A 154 26.45 3.78 5.53
CA SER A 154 26.53 3.78 4.06
C SER A 154 26.20 2.41 3.48
N GLY A 155 26.71 1.33 4.09
CA GLY A 155 26.35 -0.05 3.72
C GLY A 155 24.87 -0.34 3.95
N VAL A 156 24.32 0.13 5.08
CA VAL A 156 22.88 0.05 5.35
C VAL A 156 22.13 0.80 4.27
N LEU A 157 22.43 2.05 3.92
CA LEU A 157 21.72 2.80 2.87
C LEU A 157 21.83 2.18 1.47
N ALA A 158 22.96 1.56 1.13
CA ALA A 158 23.14 0.93 -0.18
C ALA A 158 22.42 -0.42 -0.30
N GLY A 159 22.49 -1.26 0.75
CA GLY A 159 21.72 -2.51 0.83
C GLY A 159 20.24 -2.21 1.03
N ALA A 160 19.97 -1.25 1.91
CA ALA A 160 18.79 -0.44 1.97
C ALA A 160 18.63 0.48 0.73
N LEU A 161 19.22 0.14 -0.42
CA LEU A 161 18.82 0.56 -1.75
C LEU A 161 18.51 -0.70 -2.58
N VAL A 162 19.48 -1.49 -2.98
CA VAL A 162 19.28 -2.45 -4.07
C VAL A 162 18.16 -3.51 -3.93
N SER A 163 17.65 -3.83 -2.74
CA SER A 163 16.66 -4.91 -2.54
C SER A 163 15.19 -4.47 -2.42
N GLY A 164 14.91 -3.36 -1.77
CA GLY A 164 13.51 -2.95 -1.44
C GLY A 164 12.78 -2.36 -2.61
N VAL A 165 13.52 -1.89 -3.62
CA VAL A 165 12.98 -1.58 -4.95
C VAL A 165 12.30 -2.82 -5.53
N GLN A 166 12.91 -4.01 -5.36
CA GLN A 166 12.39 -5.25 -5.93
C GLN A 166 11.09 -5.65 -5.25
N ILE A 167 11.05 -5.64 -3.91
CA ILE A 167 9.85 -6.00 -3.12
C ILE A 167 8.73 -4.98 -3.33
N ALA A 168 9.05 -3.69 -3.37
CA ALA A 168 8.04 -2.66 -3.55
C ALA A 168 7.39 -2.71 -4.93
N ILE A 169 8.18 -2.94 -5.99
CA ILE A 169 7.66 -3.10 -7.36
C ILE A 169 6.82 -4.36 -7.46
N SER A 170 7.34 -5.50 -6.98
CA SER A 170 6.63 -6.77 -7.06
C SER A 170 5.32 -6.72 -6.27
N ALA A 171 5.32 -6.22 -5.03
CA ALA A 171 4.13 -6.10 -4.20
C ALA A 171 3.05 -5.20 -4.85
N SER A 172 3.46 -4.03 -5.34
CA SER A 172 2.52 -3.07 -5.96
C SER A 172 1.91 -3.64 -7.24
N ASN A 173 2.73 -4.25 -8.10
CA ASN A 173 2.27 -4.83 -9.36
C ASN A 173 1.43 -6.09 -9.14
N THR A 174 1.82 -6.96 -8.21
CA THR A 174 1.07 -8.17 -7.90
C THR A 174 -0.32 -7.85 -7.36
N GLY A 175 -0.43 -6.90 -6.42
CA GLY A 175 -1.74 -6.49 -5.93
C GLY A 175 -2.59 -5.84 -7.02
N GLY A 176 -2.02 -4.95 -7.84
CA GLY A 176 -2.75 -4.32 -8.95
C GLY A 176 -3.19 -5.32 -10.02
N ALA A 177 -2.39 -6.36 -10.28
CA ALA A 177 -2.73 -7.43 -11.20
C ALA A 177 -3.90 -8.28 -10.68
N TRP A 178 -3.91 -8.65 -9.40
CA TRP A 178 -5.03 -9.40 -8.82
C TRP A 178 -6.34 -8.60 -8.81
N ASP A 179 -6.27 -7.30 -8.51
CA ASP A 179 -7.45 -6.43 -8.55
C ASP A 179 -8.02 -6.34 -9.98
N ASN A 180 -7.18 -6.07 -10.97
CA ASN A 180 -7.61 -6.03 -12.36
C ASN A 180 -8.07 -7.40 -12.89
N ALA A 181 -7.52 -8.51 -12.41
CA ALA A 181 -8.01 -9.84 -12.74
C ALA A 181 -9.42 -10.08 -12.18
N LYS A 182 -9.71 -9.62 -10.95
CA LYS A 182 -11.05 -9.62 -10.37
C LYS A 182 -12.00 -8.75 -11.21
N LYS A 183 -11.62 -7.49 -11.49
CA LYS A 183 -12.42 -6.57 -12.33
C LYS A 183 -12.70 -7.13 -13.72
N TYR A 184 -11.75 -7.84 -14.32
CA TYR A 184 -11.93 -8.49 -15.61
C TYR A 184 -13.06 -9.54 -15.59
N ILE A 185 -13.11 -10.37 -14.56
CA ILE A 185 -14.20 -11.36 -14.38
C ILE A 185 -15.52 -10.65 -14.07
N GLU A 186 -15.50 -9.64 -13.21
CA GLU A 186 -16.68 -8.85 -12.82
C GLU A 186 -17.31 -8.10 -14.01
N ALA A 187 -16.49 -7.60 -14.94
CA ALA A 187 -16.95 -6.85 -16.10
C ALA A 187 -17.55 -7.73 -17.21
N GLY A 188 -17.05 -8.96 -17.40
CA GLY A 188 -17.61 -9.88 -18.41
C GLY A 188 -17.57 -9.34 -19.85
N ALA A 189 -16.65 -8.44 -20.18
CA ALA A 189 -16.64 -7.72 -21.46
C ALA A 189 -16.21 -8.55 -22.68
N SER A 190 -15.74 -9.78 -22.48
CA SER A 190 -15.30 -10.71 -23.53
C SER A 190 -15.86 -12.12 -23.28
N ASP A 191 -15.85 -12.99 -24.30
CA ASP A 191 -16.30 -14.37 -24.15
C ASP A 191 -15.50 -15.13 -23.07
N HIS A 192 -14.18 -14.88 -23.02
CA HIS A 192 -13.32 -15.46 -22.00
C HIS A 192 -13.66 -14.95 -20.58
N ALA A 193 -13.88 -13.66 -20.41
CA ALA A 193 -14.32 -13.10 -19.12
C ALA A 193 -15.69 -13.67 -18.68
N ARG A 194 -16.64 -13.78 -19.60
CA ARG A 194 -17.97 -14.35 -19.32
C ARG A 194 -17.90 -15.83 -18.94
N ALA A 195 -16.98 -16.58 -19.52
CA ALA A 195 -16.76 -17.99 -19.18
C ALA A 195 -16.27 -18.19 -17.73
N LEU A 196 -15.59 -17.20 -17.16
CA LEU A 196 -15.12 -17.21 -15.76
C LEU A 196 -16.18 -16.70 -14.77
N GLY A 197 -17.13 -15.89 -15.26
CA GLY A 197 -18.24 -15.36 -14.48
C GLY A 197 -19.37 -16.39 -14.25
N PRO A 198 -20.57 -15.93 -13.81
CA PRO A 198 -20.89 -14.57 -13.37
C PRO A 198 -20.30 -14.26 -11.97
N LYS A 199 -20.54 -13.03 -11.47
CA LYS A 199 -20.22 -12.67 -10.07
C LYS A 199 -20.78 -13.72 -9.10
N GLY A 200 -19.94 -14.17 -8.18
CA GLY A 200 -20.25 -15.24 -7.23
C GLY A 200 -19.83 -16.65 -7.68
N SER A 201 -19.36 -16.83 -8.92
CA SER A 201 -18.76 -18.10 -9.38
C SER A 201 -17.53 -18.49 -8.55
N ALA A 202 -17.10 -19.75 -8.67
CA ALA A 202 -15.89 -20.22 -7.98
C ALA A 202 -14.64 -19.45 -8.43
N ALA A 203 -14.51 -19.16 -9.73
CA ALA A 203 -13.41 -18.38 -10.28
C ALA A 203 -13.45 -16.92 -9.79
N HIS A 204 -14.64 -16.31 -9.73
CA HIS A 204 -14.81 -14.98 -9.16
C HIS A 204 -14.40 -14.93 -7.68
N LYS A 205 -14.87 -15.87 -6.87
CA LYS A 205 -14.47 -15.97 -5.45
C LYS A 205 -12.96 -16.14 -5.30
N ALA A 206 -12.33 -16.97 -6.12
CA ALA A 206 -10.87 -17.15 -6.10
C ALA A 206 -10.12 -15.84 -6.47
N ALA A 207 -10.63 -15.09 -7.44
CA ALA A 207 -10.07 -13.78 -7.79
C ALA A 207 -10.21 -12.76 -6.65
N VAL A 208 -11.35 -12.75 -5.94
CA VAL A 208 -11.54 -11.93 -4.73
C VAL A 208 -10.56 -12.30 -3.61
N ILE A 209 -10.23 -13.59 -3.43
CA ILE A 209 -9.18 -14.00 -2.50
C ILE A 209 -7.82 -13.42 -2.92
N GLY A 210 -7.46 -13.48 -4.21
CA GLY A 210 -6.22 -12.88 -4.71
C GLY A 210 -6.16 -11.38 -4.46
N ASP A 211 -7.25 -10.66 -4.75
CA ASP A 211 -7.33 -9.22 -4.54
C ASP A 211 -7.18 -8.82 -3.07
N THR A 212 -7.87 -9.50 -2.16
CA THR A 212 -7.78 -9.25 -0.70
C THR A 212 -6.40 -9.59 -0.11
N VAL A 213 -5.67 -10.54 -0.69
CA VAL A 213 -4.24 -10.75 -0.38
C VAL A 213 -3.38 -9.62 -0.95
N GLY A 214 -3.75 -9.11 -2.12
CA GLY A 214 -3.11 -8.00 -2.81
C GLY A 214 -3.24 -6.66 -2.11
N ASP A 215 -4.35 -6.37 -1.43
CA ASP A 215 -4.63 -5.08 -0.76
C ASP A 215 -3.50 -4.58 0.16
N PRO A 216 -3.06 -5.35 1.18
CA PRO A 216 -1.95 -4.91 2.03
C PRO A 216 -0.60 -4.85 1.29
N LEU A 217 -0.45 -5.56 0.17
CA LEU A 217 0.74 -5.50 -0.67
C LEU A 217 0.78 -4.18 -1.45
N LYS A 218 -0.31 -3.85 -2.16
CA LYS A 218 -0.37 -2.69 -3.06
C LYS A 218 -0.63 -1.39 -2.34
N ASP A 219 -1.35 -1.36 -1.22
CA ASP A 219 -1.84 -0.11 -0.62
C ASP A 219 -1.26 0.19 0.76
N THR A 220 -0.53 -0.74 1.36
CA THR A 220 0.16 -0.49 2.63
C THR A 220 1.66 -0.70 2.48
N SER A 221 2.10 -1.94 2.26
CA SER A 221 3.51 -2.31 2.39
C SER A 221 4.34 -1.83 1.20
N GLY A 222 3.93 -2.17 -0.03
CA GLY A 222 4.61 -1.81 -1.27
C GLY A 222 4.90 -0.31 -1.42
N PRO A 223 3.89 0.58 -1.36
CA PRO A 223 4.11 2.02 -1.52
C PRO A 223 4.89 2.64 -0.34
N SER A 224 4.70 2.13 0.89
CA SER A 224 5.41 2.66 2.07
C SER A 224 6.91 2.37 2.03
N LEU A 225 7.33 1.31 1.35
CA LEU A 225 8.75 1.01 1.17
C LEU A 225 9.47 2.16 0.48
N ASN A 226 8.92 2.78 -0.56
CA ASN A 226 9.53 3.96 -1.18
C ASN A 226 9.85 5.07 -0.14
N ILE A 227 8.91 5.34 0.77
CA ILE A 227 9.07 6.40 1.78
C ILE A 227 10.18 6.04 2.75
N LEU A 228 10.24 4.79 3.23
CA LEU A 228 11.31 4.29 4.11
C LEU A 228 12.70 4.66 3.57
N ILE A 229 12.85 4.59 2.26
CA ILE A 229 14.16 4.65 1.63
C ILE A 229 14.60 6.10 1.50
N LYS A 230 13.72 6.92 0.91
CA LYS A 230 13.97 8.36 0.74
C LYS A 230 14.14 9.04 2.10
N LEU A 231 13.37 8.60 3.11
CA LEU A 231 13.44 9.13 4.46
C LEU A 231 14.76 8.78 5.15
N MET A 232 15.18 7.51 5.15
CA MET A 232 16.47 7.14 5.74
C MET A 232 17.65 7.82 5.04
N ALA A 233 17.60 7.98 3.71
CA ALA A 233 18.65 8.64 2.96
C ALA A 233 18.79 10.13 3.33
N VAL A 234 17.68 10.87 3.38
CA VAL A 234 17.71 12.30 3.74
C VAL A 234 18.04 12.50 5.21
N GLU A 235 17.52 11.66 6.11
CA GLU A 235 17.83 11.70 7.54
C GLU A 235 19.33 11.46 7.77
N SER A 236 19.89 10.43 7.13
CA SER A 236 21.33 10.13 7.21
C SER A 236 22.18 11.29 6.70
N LEU A 237 21.75 11.96 5.63
CA LEU A 237 22.45 13.12 5.09
C LEU A 237 22.41 14.32 6.04
N VAL A 238 21.25 14.61 6.64
CA VAL A 238 21.07 15.71 7.59
C VAL A 238 21.93 15.51 8.85
N PHE A 239 21.98 14.30 9.39
CA PHE A 239 22.77 13.98 10.57
C PHE A 239 24.23 13.59 10.25
N ALA A 240 24.66 13.61 9.00
CA ALA A 240 26.01 13.19 8.61
C ALA A 240 27.14 13.92 9.38
N PRO A 241 27.11 15.26 9.57
CA PRO A 241 28.14 15.94 10.37
C PRO A 241 28.15 15.47 11.83
N PHE A 242 26.98 15.22 12.41
CA PHE A 242 26.84 14.73 13.76
C PHE A 242 27.39 13.29 13.90
N PHE A 243 27.06 12.39 12.97
CA PHE A 243 27.58 11.02 12.99
C PHE A 243 29.10 10.98 12.77
N ALA A 244 29.64 11.82 11.88
CA ALA A 244 31.08 11.89 11.66
C ALA A 244 31.84 12.37 12.92
N ALA A 245 31.30 13.36 13.63
CA ALA A 245 31.92 13.89 14.84
C ALA A 245 31.74 12.96 16.06
N HIS A 246 30.53 12.47 16.28
CA HIS A 246 30.11 11.83 17.54
C HIS A 246 29.70 10.36 17.42
N GLY A 247 29.57 9.82 16.20
CA GLY A 247 29.18 8.44 15.95
C GLY A 247 30.33 7.44 16.04
N GLY A 248 30.03 6.18 15.73
CA GLY A 248 30.98 5.06 15.80
C GLY A 248 31.40 4.69 17.21
N LEU A 249 30.52 4.89 18.20
CA LEU A 249 30.85 4.69 19.62
C LEU A 249 31.41 3.30 19.92
N LEU A 250 30.90 2.25 19.28
CA LEU A 250 31.40 0.89 19.51
C LEU A 250 32.86 0.73 19.08
N PHE A 251 33.24 1.30 17.94
CA PHE A 251 34.62 1.28 17.43
C PHE A 251 35.56 2.25 18.15
N LYS A 252 35.01 3.19 18.93
CA LYS A 252 35.79 4.13 19.76
C LYS A 252 36.02 3.59 21.18
N ILE A 253 35.10 2.79 21.69
CA ILE A 253 35.15 2.22 23.05
C ILE A 253 35.92 0.90 23.07
N PHE A 254 35.78 0.07 22.04
CA PHE A 254 36.43 -1.23 21.88
C PHE A 254 37.41 -1.21 20.71
#